data_AF-A0A7C1T1M3-F1
#
_entry.id   AF-A0A7C1T1M3-F1
#
_cell.length_a   1.000
_cell.length_b   1.000
_cell.length_c   1.000
_cell.angle_alpha   90.00
_cell.angle_beta   90.00
_cell.angle_gamma   90.00
#
_symmetry.space_group_name_H-M   'P 1'
#
loop_
_entity.id
_entity.type
_entity.pdbx_description
1 polymer ?
#
loop_
_entity_poly.entity_id
_entity_poly.type
_entity_poly.pdbx_seq_one_letter_code
_entity_poly.pdbx_strand_id
1 'polypeptide(L)'
;LAVETGVWVLYEVENGVLRLTGPSRALLDKSRRKPVIEYLKLQGRFRHLSPEDVERIQRMVDENWERLAEMLKESGKHGSKQG
;
A
#
# COMPACT_ATOMS: atom_id res chain seq x y z
N LEU A 1 10.36 -4.74 5.46
CA LEU A 1 9.25 -5.70 5.25
C LEU A 1 7.87 -5.05 5.21
N ALA A 2 7.40 -4.34 6.25
CA ALA A 2 6.04 -3.75 6.22
C ALA A 2 5.73 -2.93 4.95
N VAL A 3 6.68 -2.11 4.49
CA VAL A 3 6.55 -1.37 3.23
C VAL A 3 6.60 -2.31 2.03
N GLU A 4 7.58 -3.21 1.95
CA GLU A 4 7.76 -4.15 0.84
C GLU A 4 6.58 -5.11 0.62
N THR A 5 5.83 -5.45 1.67
CA THR A 5 4.60 -6.24 1.58
C THR A 5 3.36 -5.40 1.30
N GLY A 6 3.51 -4.08 1.21
CA GLY A 6 2.41 -3.14 0.99
C GLY A 6 1.51 -2.90 2.21
N VAL A 7 1.84 -3.47 3.37
CA VAL A 7 1.08 -3.25 4.63
C VAL A 7 1.19 -1.80 5.10
N TRP A 8 2.33 -1.17 4.83
CA TRP A 8 2.53 0.25 5.07
C TRP A 8 2.85 0.97 3.77
N VAL A 9 2.21 2.11 3.55
CA VAL A 9 2.39 2.93 2.34
C VAL A 9 3.14 4.19 2.73
N LEU A 10 4.20 4.49 1.99
CA LEU A 10 4.91 5.76 2.08
C LEU A 10 4.41 6.70 1.00
N TYR A 11 3.89 7.86 1.42
CA TYR A 11 3.41 8.90 0.55
C TYR A 11 3.57 10.26 1.23
N GLU A 12 3.50 11.31 0.43
CA GLU A 12 3.42 12.70 0.85
C GLU A 12 2.21 13.36 0.20
N VAL A 13 1.65 14.36 0.86
CA VAL A 13 0.58 15.21 0.30
C VAL A 13 1.03 16.64 0.43
N GLU A 14 1.25 17.29 -0.71
CA GLU A 14 1.69 18.69 -0.78
C GLU A 14 0.72 19.48 -1.66
N ASN A 15 0.18 20.58 -1.13
CA ASN A 15 -0.82 21.41 -1.84
C ASN A 15 -2.00 20.60 -2.41
N GLY A 16 -2.46 19.58 -1.67
CA GLY A 16 -3.54 18.69 -2.09
C GLY A 16 -3.15 17.63 -3.12
N VAL A 17 -1.87 17.54 -3.51
CA VAL A 17 -1.37 16.54 -4.44
C VAL A 17 -0.69 15.41 -3.68
N LEU A 18 -1.30 14.22 -3.73
CA LEU A 18 -0.75 12.99 -3.17
C LEU A 18 0.33 12.40 -4.10
N ARG A 19 1.47 12.00 -3.54
CA ARG A 19 2.57 11.32 -4.25
C ARG A 19 3.14 10.18 -3.42
N LEU A 20 3.39 9.03 -4.03
CA LEU A 20 4.12 7.94 -3.37
C LEU A 20 5.60 8.26 -3.24
N THR A 21 6.21 7.82 -2.15
CA THR A 21 7.63 8.04 -1.85
C THR A 21 8.38 6.74 -1.58
N GLY A 22 9.71 6.80 -1.63
CA GLY A 22 10.59 5.67 -1.31
C GLY A 22 10.25 4.38 -2.09
N PRO A 23 10.33 3.20 -1.44
CA PRO A 23 9.98 1.92 -2.05
C PRO A 23 8.53 1.82 -2.52
N SER A 24 7.59 2.53 -1.90
CA SER A 24 6.15 2.45 -2.23
C SER A 24 5.85 2.86 -3.68
N ARG A 25 6.70 3.69 -4.31
CA ARG A 25 6.57 4.04 -5.74
C ARG A 25 6.52 2.83 -6.66
N ALA A 26 7.30 1.80 -6.36
CA ALA A 26 7.38 0.59 -7.18
C ALA A 26 6.27 -0.43 -6.87
N LEU A 27 5.52 -0.23 -5.79
CA LEU A 27 4.56 -1.23 -5.28
C LEU A 27 3.13 -1.03 -5.80
N LEU A 28 2.91 0.01 -6.61
CA LEU A 28 1.73 0.12 -7.48
C LEU A 28 1.62 -1.10 -8.40
N ASP A 29 2.77 -1.58 -8.89
CA ASP A 29 2.84 -2.89 -9.50
C ASP A 29 2.74 -3.96 -8.40
N LYS A 30 1.59 -4.64 -8.36
CA LYS A 30 1.31 -5.71 -7.40
C LYS A 30 2.38 -6.82 -7.43
N SER A 31 2.98 -7.11 -8.59
CA SER A 31 4.00 -8.17 -8.71
C SER A 31 5.28 -7.84 -7.93
N ARG A 32 5.50 -6.56 -7.59
CA ARG A 32 6.65 -6.09 -6.80
C ARG A 32 6.41 -6.18 -5.30
N ARG A 33 5.18 -6.47 -4.86
CA ARG A 33 4.83 -6.62 -3.44
C ARG A 33 5.15 -8.03 -2.96
N LYS A 34 5.83 -8.13 -1.82
CA LYS A 34 6.02 -9.41 -1.11
C LYS A 34 4.70 -9.87 -0.48
N PRO A 35 4.45 -11.18 -0.33
CA PRO A 35 3.28 -11.68 0.40
C PRO A 35 3.24 -11.16 1.85
N VAL A 36 2.07 -10.77 2.34
CA VAL A 36 1.91 -10.20 3.70
C VAL A 36 2.40 -11.14 4.80
N ILE A 37 2.31 -12.45 4.57
CA ILE A 37 2.77 -13.47 5.53
C ILE A 37 4.26 -13.34 5.87
N GLU A 38 5.10 -12.84 4.95
CA GLU A 38 6.52 -12.63 5.23
C GLU A 38 6.76 -11.60 6.33
N TYR A 39 5.89 -10.58 6.40
CA TYR A 39 5.92 -9.60 7.47
C TYR A 39 5.22 -10.11 8.73
N LEU A 40 4.04 -10.72 8.60
CA LEU A 40 3.22 -11.15 9.74
C LEU A 40 3.93 -12.24 10.58
N LYS A 41 4.57 -13.23 9.95
CA LYS A 41 5.19 -14.37 10.65
C LYS A 41 6.33 -13.98 11.59
N LEU A 42 6.96 -12.82 11.36
CA LEU A 42 8.06 -12.31 12.18
C LEU A 42 7.58 -11.59 13.45
N GLN A 43 6.28 -11.32 13.57
CA GLN A 43 5.70 -10.50 14.62
C GLN A 43 4.94 -11.38 15.62
N GLY A 44 5.42 -11.46 16.87
CA GLY A 44 4.82 -12.31 17.91
C GLY A 44 3.32 -12.07 18.13
N ARG A 45 2.86 -10.82 17.99
CA ARG A 45 1.45 -10.44 18.14
C ARG A 45 0.50 -11.04 17.10
N PHE A 46 1.02 -11.57 15.98
CA PHE A 46 0.21 -12.16 14.91
C PHE A 46 0.30 -13.68 14.86
N ARG A 47 0.92 -14.32 15.86
CA ARG A 47 1.08 -15.79 15.91
C ARG A 47 -0.22 -16.58 15.95
N HIS A 48 -1.32 -15.95 16.36
CA HIS A 48 -2.64 -16.59 16.48
C HIS A 48 -3.45 -16.56 15.17
N LEU A 49 -2.96 -15.88 14.13
CA LEU A 49 -3.69 -15.77 12.87
C LEU A 49 -3.71 -17.11 12.13
N SER A 50 -4.90 -17.49 11.67
CA SER A 50 -5.08 -18.64 10.79
C SER A 50 -4.60 -18.33 9.36
N PRO A 51 -4.39 -19.34 8.50
CA PRO A 51 -4.16 -19.11 7.07
C PRO A 51 -5.26 -18.27 6.41
N GLU A 52 -6.52 -18.47 6.80
CA GLU A 52 -7.66 -17.70 6.28
C GLU A 52 -7.58 -16.21 6.69
N ASP A 53 -7.14 -15.92 7.92
CA ASP A 53 -6.90 -14.54 8.36
C ASP A 53 -5.79 -13.88 7.54
N VAL A 54 -4.71 -14.61 7.26
CA VAL A 54 -3.59 -14.12 6.46
C VAL A 54 -4.04 -13.79 5.04
N GLU A 55 -4.85 -14.65 4.43
CA GLU A 55 -5.43 -14.39 3.11
C GLU A 55 -6.37 -13.18 3.12
N ARG A 56 -7.20 -13.04 4.15
CA ARG A 56 -8.06 -11.87 4.32
C ARG A 56 -7.25 -10.59 4.44
N ILE A 57 -6.15 -10.60 5.19
CA ILE A 57 -5.24 -9.46 5.29
C ILE A 57 -4.57 -9.17 3.94
N GLN A 58 -4.17 -10.19 3.18
CA GLN A 58 -3.60 -10.01 1.85
C GLN A 58 -4.60 -9.30 0.91
N ARG A 59 -5.86 -9.73 0.91
CA ARG A 59 -6.93 -9.09 0.13
C ARG A 59 -7.15 -7.64 0.55
N MET A 60 -7.22 -7.37 1.86
CA MET A 60 -7.35 -6.00 2.38
C MET A 60 -6.20 -5.10 1.94
N VAL A 61 -4.96 -5.61 1.96
CA VAL A 61 -3.80 -4.86 1.47
C VAL A 61 -3.96 -4.59 -0.03
N ASP A 62 -4.36 -5.58 -0.82
CA ASP A 62 -4.56 -5.40 -2.27
C ASP A 62 -5.63 -4.35 -2.59
N GLU A 63 -6.79 -4.41 -1.94
CA GLU A 63 -7.88 -3.44 -2.09
C GLU A 63 -7.45 -2.01 -1.69
N ASN A 64 -6.65 -1.87 -0.63
CA ASN A 64 -6.12 -0.57 -0.22
C ASN A 64 -5.20 0.05 -1.29
N TRP A 65 -4.39 -0.77 -1.97
CA TRP A 65 -3.53 -0.32 -3.06
C TRP A 65 -4.33 0.06 -4.32
N GLU A 66 -5.43 -0.64 -4.61
CA GLU A 66 -6.35 -0.28 -5.69
C GLU A 66 -7.00 1.09 -5.43
N ARG A 67 -7.51 1.33 -4.21
CA ARG A 67 -8.06 2.63 -3.81
C ARG A 67 -7.03 3.75 -3.87
N LEU A 68 -5.82 3.48 -3.40
CA LEU A 68 -4.70 4.43 -3.46
C LEU A 68 -4.34 4.79 -4.92
N ALA A 69 -4.39 3.83 -5.84
CA ALA A 69 -4.16 4.08 -7.26
C ALA A 69 -5.22 5.02 -7.86
N GLU A 70 -6.48 4.90 -7.45
CA GLU A 70 -7.52 5.86 -7.86
C GLU A 70 -7.29 7.26 -7.26
N MET A 71 -6.96 7.35 -5.97
CA MET A 71 -6.64 8.63 -5.31
C MET A 71 -5.46 9.35 -6.00
N LEU A 72 -4.42 8.61 -6.41
CA LEU A 72 -3.30 9.16 -7.16
C LEU A 72 -3.73 9.77 -8.50
N LYS A 73 -4.65 9.11 -9.23
CA LYS A 73 -5.21 9.64 -10.48
C LYS A 73 -6.03 10.90 -10.25
N GLU A 74 -6.76 10.98 -9.14
CA GLU A 74 -7.60 12.14 -8.80
C GLU A 74 -6.79 13.35 -8.33
N SER A 75 -5.77 13.13 -7.50
CA SER A 75 -4.83 14.18 -7.08
C SER A 75 -4.09 14.79 -8.28
N GLY A 76 -3.72 13.98 -9.27
CA GLY A 76 -3.10 14.47 -10.51
C GLY A 76 -4.01 15.38 -11.36
N LYS A 77 -5.34 15.29 -11.21
CA LYS A 77 -6.30 16.13 -11.96
C LYS A 77 -6.49 17.52 -11.35
N HIS A 78 -6.28 17.67 -10.04
CA HIS A 78 -6.50 18.93 -9.32
C HIS A 78 -5.27 19.85 -9.31
N GLY A 79 -4.06 19.30 -9.48
CA GLY A 79 -2.83 20.09 -9.58
C GLY A 79 -2.66 20.89 -10.89
N SER A 80 -3.46 20.59 -11.92
CA SER A 80 -3.30 21.15 -13.27
C SER A 80 -4.13 22.41 -13.55
N LYS A 81 -4.88 22.92 -12.57
CA LYS A 81 -5.80 24.08 -12.73
C LYS A 81 -5.32 25.39 -12.09
N GLN A 82 -4.08 25.46 -11.62
CA GLN A 82 -3.47 26.71 -11.15
C GLN A 82 -2.20 26.96 -11.96
N GLY A 83 -2.38 27.60 -13.11
CA GLY A 83 -1.33 28.03 -14.04
C GLY A 83 -1.92 28.99 -15.05
#